data_AF-A0A425WKR7-F1
#
_entry.id   AF-A0A425WKR7-F1
#
_cell.length_a   1.000
_cell.length_b   1.000
_cell.length_c   1.000
_cell.angle_alpha   90.00
_cell.angle_beta   90.00
_cell.angle_gamma   90.00
#
_symmetry.space_group_name_H-M   'P 1'
#
loop_
_entity.id
_entity.type
_entity.pdbx_description
1 polymer ?
#
loop_
_entity_poly.entity_id
_entity_poly.type
_entity_poly.pdbx_seq_one_letter_code
_entity_poly.pdbx_strand_id
1 'polypeptide(L)'
;MARINITLESDKIAQVLADSRGDAFRLLLQQFLNAILSANSAEQLRAEPYEQTQERTDFHNGTRKRSLVTRVGTVELAVSRHRNISFKTLVFDNYRRTEAAVVLTMAEMVVGGAR
;
A
#
# COMPACT_ATOMS: atom_id res chain seq x y z
N MET A 1 -13.52 -0.25 12.07
CA MET A 1 -12.26 -0.97 11.79
C MET A 1 -12.55 -1.96 10.67
N ALA A 2 -12.07 -1.68 9.45
CA ALA A 2 -12.25 -2.57 8.31
C ALA A 2 -11.51 -3.90 8.52
N ARG A 3 -12.19 -5.02 8.21
CA ARG A 3 -11.58 -6.34 8.14
C ARG A 3 -11.17 -6.60 6.70
N ILE A 4 -9.88 -6.80 6.47
CA ILE A 4 -9.34 -7.06 5.13
C ILE A 4 -9.12 -8.56 5.01
N ASN A 5 -9.94 -9.21 4.19
CA ASN A 5 -9.79 -10.63 3.88
C ASN A 5 -8.92 -10.76 2.63
N ILE A 6 -7.75 -11.37 2.78
CA ILE A 6 -6.82 -11.56 1.67
C ILE A 6 -6.68 -13.05 1.43
N THR A 7 -6.99 -13.47 0.21
CA THR A 7 -6.77 -14.82 -0.25
C THR A 7 -5.35 -14.92 -0.81
N LEU A 8 -4.51 -15.70 -0.15
CA LEU A 8 -3.14 -15.99 -0.59
C LEU A 8 -3.05 -17.45 -1.00
N GLU A 9 -2.39 -17.71 -2.13
CA GLU A 9 -2.05 -19.08 -2.54
C GLU A 9 -0.88 -19.59 -1.69
N SER A 10 -1.01 -20.81 -1.18
CA SER A 10 0.01 -21.49 -0.36
C SER A 10 1.38 -21.53 -1.04
N ASP A 11 1.39 -21.72 -2.35
CA ASP A 11 2.61 -21.89 -3.14
C ASP A 11 3.42 -20.59 -3.19
N LYS A 12 2.75 -19.43 -3.19
CA LYS A 12 3.42 -18.13 -3.13
C LYS A 12 4.09 -17.89 -1.78
N ILE A 13 3.49 -18.36 -0.69
CA ILE A 13 4.07 -18.24 0.65
C ILE A 13 5.32 -19.12 0.77
N ALA A 14 5.26 -20.35 0.26
CA ALA A 14 6.43 -21.24 0.23
C ALA A 14 7.58 -20.63 -0.60
N GLN A 15 7.26 -20.03 -1.75
CA GLN A 15 8.26 -19.30 -2.56
C GLN A 15 8.88 -18.13 -1.80
N VAL A 16 8.10 -17.37 -1.04
CA VAL A 16 8.63 -16.25 -0.24
C VAL A 16 9.56 -16.72 0.86
N LEU A 17 9.27 -17.86 1.49
CA LEU A 17 10.12 -18.44 2.52
C LEU A 17 11.40 -19.07 1.93
N ALA A 18 11.33 -19.60 0.70
CA ALA A 18 12.47 -20.18 0.01
C ALA A 18 13.36 -19.13 -0.69
N ASP A 19 12.80 -17.96 -1.03
CA ASP A 19 13.51 -16.92 -1.75
C ASP A 19 14.42 -16.12 -0.82
N SER A 20 15.73 -16.26 -1.02
CA SER A 20 16.77 -15.54 -0.28
C SER A 20 17.00 -14.12 -0.81
N ARG A 21 16.49 -13.78 -2.00
CA ARG A 21 16.69 -12.46 -2.63
C ARG A 21 15.64 -11.42 -2.22
N GLY A 22 14.56 -11.84 -1.56
CA GLY A 22 13.51 -10.95 -1.07
C GLY A 22 12.58 -10.39 -2.16
N ASP A 23 12.72 -10.81 -3.42
CA ASP A 23 11.89 -10.36 -4.53
C ASP A 23 10.46 -10.89 -4.40
N ALA A 24 10.30 -12.15 -4.00
CA ALA A 24 9.01 -12.75 -3.75
C ALA A 24 8.26 -12.02 -2.62
N PHE A 25 8.97 -11.63 -1.55
CA PHE A 25 8.40 -10.83 -0.47
C PHE A 25 7.99 -9.43 -0.94
N ARG A 26 8.81 -8.76 -1.76
CA ARG A 26 8.49 -7.45 -2.35
C ARG A 26 7.20 -7.50 -3.18
N LEU A 27 7.01 -8.54 -3.98
CA LEU A 27 5.80 -8.73 -4.78
C LEU A 27 4.56 -8.99 -3.91
N LEU A 28 4.69 -9.81 -2.86
CA LEU A 28 3.60 -10.01 -1.90
C LEU A 28 3.22 -8.71 -1.20
N LEU A 29 4.21 -7.96 -0.72
CA LEU A 29 3.99 -6.67 -0.05
C LEU A 29 3.28 -5.70 -1.00
N GLN A 30 3.68 -5.66 -2.27
CA GLN A 30 3.01 -4.86 -3.29
C GLN A 30 1.53 -5.25 -3.47
N GLN A 31 1.22 -6.54 -3.57
CA GLN A 31 -0.16 -7.01 -3.69
C GLN A 31 -0.99 -6.65 -2.44
N PHE A 32 -0.42 -6.87 -1.27
CA PHE A 32 -1.04 -6.57 0.01
C PHE A 32 -1.36 -5.08 0.18
N LEU A 33 -0.38 -4.21 -0.10
CA LEU A 33 -0.59 -2.76 -0.03
C LEU A 33 -1.64 -2.29 -1.04
N ASN A 34 -1.66 -2.83 -2.26
CA ASN A 34 -2.67 -2.48 -3.26
C ASN A 34 -4.07 -2.92 -2.85
N ALA A 35 -4.21 -4.10 -2.23
CA ALA A 35 -5.49 -4.56 -1.67
C ALA A 35 -5.97 -3.62 -0.54
N ILE A 36 -5.07 -3.20 0.35
CA ILE A 36 -5.38 -2.22 1.40
C ILE A 36 -5.82 -0.88 0.82
N LEU A 37 -5.15 -0.39 -0.22
CA LEU A 37 -5.52 0.88 -0.87
C LEU A 37 -6.90 0.81 -1.49
N SER A 38 -7.25 -0.31 -2.13
CA SER A 38 -8.58 -0.55 -2.68
C SER A 38 -9.64 -0.58 -1.57
N ALA A 39 -9.39 -1.32 -0.49
CA ALA A 39 -10.32 -1.43 0.64
C ALA A 39 -10.55 -0.08 1.35
N ASN A 40 -9.49 0.68 1.62
CA ASN A 40 -9.60 2.03 2.18
C ASN A 40 -10.43 2.95 1.26
N SER A 41 -10.31 2.77 -0.06
CA SER A 41 -11.07 3.55 -1.04
C SER A 41 -12.56 3.23 -0.94
N ALA A 42 -12.93 1.94 -0.88
CA ALA A 42 -14.31 1.51 -0.71
C ALA A 42 -14.92 2.00 0.62
N GLU A 43 -14.15 1.94 1.72
CA GLU A 43 -14.58 2.45 3.03
C GLU A 43 -14.79 3.97 3.00
N GLN A 44 -13.87 4.73 2.40
CA GLN A 44 -14.00 6.18 2.27
C GLN A 44 -15.19 6.58 1.37
N LEU A 45 -15.51 5.78 0.35
CA LEU A 45 -16.66 5.97 -0.52
C LEU A 45 -17.97 5.45 0.07
N ARG A 46 -17.91 4.63 1.12
CA ARG A 46 -19.02 3.83 1.69
C ARG A 46 -19.73 2.96 0.65
N ALA A 47 -18.99 2.49 -0.34
CA ALA A 47 -19.52 1.67 -1.41
C ALA A 47 -18.38 0.90 -2.09
N GLU A 48 -18.63 -0.37 -2.37
CA GLU A 48 -17.75 -1.21 -3.18
C GLU A 48 -17.79 -0.78 -4.67
N PRO A 49 -16.82 -1.23 -5.49
CA PRO A 49 -16.83 -1.00 -6.93
C PRO A 49 -18.16 -1.44 -7.55
N TYR A 50 -18.78 -0.52 -8.30
CA TYR A 50 -20.06 -0.72 -8.99
C TYR A 50 -21.28 -0.99 -8.09
N GLU A 51 -21.12 -0.97 -6.77
CA GLU A 51 -22.24 -1.07 -5.83
C GLU A 51 -23.12 0.18 -5.91
N GLN A 52 -24.44 -0.01 -5.77
CA GLN A 52 -25.42 1.06 -5.69
C GLN A 52 -25.85 1.23 -4.24
N THR A 53 -25.38 2.31 -3.59
CA THR A 53 -25.65 2.59 -2.18
C THR A 53 -26.08 4.05 -2.03
N GLN A 54 -27.11 4.31 -1.23
CA GLN A 54 -27.57 5.67 -0.95
C GLN A 54 -26.59 6.48 -0.10
N GLU A 55 -25.74 5.81 0.69
CA GLU A 55 -24.69 6.44 1.50
C GLU A 55 -23.41 6.79 0.73
N ARG A 56 -23.35 6.50 -0.57
CA ARG A 56 -22.16 6.74 -1.38
C ARG A 56 -21.80 8.23 -1.35
N THR A 57 -20.58 8.52 -0.91
CA THR A 57 -20.12 9.91 -0.71
C THR A 57 -19.47 10.50 -1.96
N ASP A 58 -18.79 9.69 -2.78
CA ASP A 58 -18.12 10.15 -4.00
C ASP A 58 -17.95 8.99 -5.00
N PHE A 59 -17.31 9.25 -6.15
CA PHE A 59 -17.06 8.25 -7.19
C PHE A 59 -15.57 8.00 -7.41
N HIS A 60 -15.25 6.75 -7.75
CA HIS A 60 -13.91 6.36 -8.18
C HIS A 60 -13.61 6.96 -9.56
N ASN A 61 -12.43 7.57 -9.71
CA ASN A 61 -11.96 8.26 -10.91
C ASN A 61 -10.61 7.67 -11.37
N GLY A 62 -10.55 6.33 -11.41
CA GLY A 62 -9.38 5.56 -11.80
C GLY A 62 -8.29 5.50 -10.74
N THR A 63 -7.13 5.00 -11.16
CA THR A 63 -5.96 4.80 -10.30
C THR A 63 -4.75 5.53 -10.86
N ARG A 64 -3.83 5.93 -9.98
CA ARG A 64 -2.51 6.46 -10.35
C ARG A 64 -1.42 5.51 -9.88
N LYS A 65 -0.44 5.26 -10.74
CA LYS A 65 0.78 4.55 -10.35
C LYS A 65 1.66 5.45 -9.47
N ARG A 66 2.21 4.89 -8.41
CA ARG A 66 3.15 5.57 -7.49
C ARG A 66 4.17 4.56 -6.98
N SER A 67 5.45 4.90 -7.07
CA SER A 67 6.52 4.13 -6.42
C SER A 67 6.63 4.48 -4.93
N LEU A 68 6.77 3.47 -4.07
CA LEU A 68 7.13 3.62 -2.66
C LEU A 68 8.43 2.84 -2.41
N VAL A 69 9.44 3.53 -1.86
CA VAL A 69 10.72 2.92 -1.49
C VAL A 69 10.57 2.31 -0.11
N THR A 70 10.78 0.99 0.00
CA THR A 70 10.70 0.23 1.24
C THR A 70 12.04 -0.45 1.52
N ARG A 71 12.21 -1.02 2.72
CA ARG A 71 13.41 -1.79 3.08
C ARG A 71 13.69 -2.98 2.17
N VAL A 72 12.65 -3.56 1.57
CA VAL A 72 12.73 -4.72 0.66
C VAL A 72 12.77 -4.30 -0.82
N GLY A 73 13.02 -3.02 -1.09
CA GLY A 73 13.10 -2.44 -2.43
C GLY A 73 11.92 -1.54 -2.78
N THR A 74 11.87 -1.14 -4.05
CA THR A 74 10.80 -0.25 -4.56
C THR A 74 9.58 -1.07 -4.94
N VAL A 75 8.41 -0.68 -4.42
CA VAL A 75 7.11 -1.27 -4.77
C VAL A 75 6.25 -0.29 -5.56
N GLU A 76 5.50 -0.81 -6.54
CA GLU A 76 4.57 -0.01 -7.32
C GLU A 76 3.15 -0.11 -6.75
N LEU A 77 2.61 1.04 -6.34
CA LEU A 77 1.28 1.17 -5.78
C LEU A 77 0.30 1.73 -6.81
N ALA A 78 -0.89 1.14 -6.87
CA ALA A 78 -2.05 1.63 -7.60
C ALA A 78 -2.94 2.42 -6.64
N VAL A 79 -2.67 3.72 -6.53
CA VAL A 79 -3.39 4.60 -5.59
C VAL A 79 -4.70 5.04 -6.23
N SER A 80 -5.83 4.75 -5.58
CA SER A 80 -7.16 5.19 -6.01
C SER A 80 -7.27 6.71 -6.07
N ARG A 81 -7.99 7.21 -7.07
CA ARG A 81 -8.41 8.60 -7.17
C ARG A 81 -9.93 8.66 -7.00
N HIS A 82 -10.40 9.62 -6.21
CA HIS A 82 -11.82 9.98 -6.20
C HIS A 82 -12.04 11.27 -6.98
N ARG A 83 -13.29 11.55 -7.30
CA ARG A 83 -13.66 12.65 -8.18
C ARG A 83 -13.61 14.02 -7.49
N ASN A 84 -14.12 14.09 -6.27
CA ASN A 84 -14.27 15.33 -5.51
C ASN A 84 -13.40 15.35 -4.24
N ILE A 85 -13.27 14.21 -3.56
CA ILE A 85 -12.57 14.12 -2.28
C ILE A 85 -11.16 13.56 -2.50
N SER A 86 -10.17 14.10 -1.77
CA SER A 86 -8.83 13.51 -1.79
C SER A 86 -8.82 12.15 -1.10
N PHE A 87 -8.25 11.14 -1.77
CA PHE A 87 -8.02 9.83 -1.17
C PHE A 87 -7.01 9.94 -0.03
N LYS A 88 -7.35 9.38 1.13
CA LYS A 88 -6.47 9.32 2.30
C LYS A 88 -6.26 7.85 2.68
N THR A 89 -5.06 7.53 3.12
CA THR A 89 -4.70 6.19 3.57
C THR A 89 -3.76 6.27 4.75
N LEU A 90 -3.75 5.23 5.58
CA LEU A 90 -2.80 5.05 6.66
C LEU A 90 -1.45 4.45 6.19
N VAL A 91 -1.38 3.98 4.94
CA VAL A 91 -0.18 3.34 4.39
C VAL A 91 0.96 4.34 4.18
N PHE A 92 0.64 5.57 3.79
CA PHE A 92 1.61 6.63 3.56
C PHE A 92 0.99 7.99 3.80
N ASP A 93 1.83 8.96 4.17
CA ASP A 93 1.42 10.36 4.17
C ASP A 93 1.42 10.97 2.76
N ASN A 94 0.76 12.11 2.63
CA ASN A 94 0.78 12.90 1.40
C ASN A 94 2.22 13.22 1.01
N TYR A 95 2.53 13.02 -0.27
CA TYR A 95 3.84 13.25 -0.89
C TYR A 95 5.02 12.37 -0.42
N ARG A 96 4.91 11.55 0.64
CA ARG A 96 6.01 10.67 1.12
C ARG A 96 6.34 9.54 0.15
N ARG A 97 7.57 9.48 -0.36
CA ARG A 97 8.00 8.43 -1.31
C ARG A 97 8.78 7.27 -0.67
N THR A 98 9.10 7.40 0.60
CA THR A 98 9.92 6.45 1.36
C THR A 98 9.15 5.96 2.58
N GLU A 99 9.38 4.71 2.96
CA GLU A 99 8.96 4.14 4.24
C GLU A 99 9.61 4.92 5.39
N ALA A 100 8.86 5.18 6.46
CA ALA A 100 9.37 5.89 7.64
C ALA A 100 10.56 5.18 8.29
N ALA A 101 10.58 3.84 8.26
CA ALA A 101 11.68 3.04 8.78
C ALA A 101 13.01 3.37 8.07
N VAL A 102 13.01 3.58 6.75
CA VAL A 102 14.23 3.93 6.01
C VAL A 102 14.76 5.28 6.47
N VAL A 103 13.89 6.28 6.60
CA VAL A 103 14.28 7.62 7.08
C VAL A 103 14.83 7.56 8.50
N LEU A 104 14.22 6.74 9.38
CA LEU A 104 14.69 6.54 10.73
C LEU A 104 16.08 5.89 10.77
N THR A 105 16.31 4.83 9.98
CA THR A 105 17.63 4.19 9.92
C THR A 105 18.73 5.15 9.45
N MET A 106 18.44 6.05 8.51
CA MET A 106 19.40 7.07 8.08
C MET A 106 19.70 8.06 9.22
N ALA A 107 18.68 8.48 9.98
CA ALA A 107 18.87 9.35 11.14
C ALA A 107 19.71 8.66 12.23
N GLU A 108 19.44 7.39 12.51
CA GLU A 108 20.21 6.56 13.45
C GLU A 108 21.67 6.42 13.02
N MET A 109 21.95 6.19 11.74
CA MET A 109 23.32 6.12 11.21
C MET A 109 24.09 7.43 11.42
N VAL A 110 23.44 8.57 11.17
CA VAL A 110 24.04 9.90 11.37
C VAL A 110 24.35 10.15 12.84
N VAL A 111 23.41 9.83 13.74
CA VAL A 111 23.60 9.98 15.19
C VAL A 111 24.68 9.01 15.71
N GLY A 112 24.73 7.79 15.15
CA GLY A 112 25.73 6.78 15.48
C GLY A 112 27.13 7.07 14.92
N GLY A 113 27.30 8.13 14.13
CA GLY A 113 28.60 8.51 13.56
C GLY A 113 29.11 7.58 12.47
N ALA A 114 28.23 6.79 11.85
CA ALA A 114 28.58 5.99 10.68
C ALA A 114 28.96 6.96 9.53
N ARG A 115 30.22 6.89 9.10
CA ARG A 115 30.77 7.61 7.93
C ARG A 115 30.90 6.66 6.75
#